data_AF-A0A6P5AW51-F1
#
_entry.id   AF-A0A6P5AW51-F1
#
_cell.length_a   1.000
_cell.length_b   1.000
_cell.length_c   1.000
_cell.angle_alpha   90.00
_cell.angle_beta   90.00
_cell.angle_gamma   90.00
#
_symmetry.space_group_name_H-M   'P 1'
#
loop_
_entity.id
_entity.type
_entity.pdbx_description
1 polymer ?
#
loop_
_entity_poly.entity_id
_entity_poly.type
_entity_poly.pdbx_seq_one_letter_code
_entity_poly.pdbx_strand_id
1 'polypeptide(L)'
;MLKDHAIQKLTSAAKIVAEELVEEHDFPLAVYTRAATVERRFKNLFQLFADCHVKYGHAGPMSQEDITSLDACIQTFMAYFRHTFPSATIPLKMHLLEDHVVGWIQRWGFGIGFHGEQGIESCHAIFNGLERSHSGIKDPERRLRATLEKHLLSVTPGRVGGVPEPKPRNVAE
;
A
#
# COMPACT_ATOMS: atom_id res chain seq x y z
N MET A 1 -3.03 -0.19 6.92
CA MET A 1 -3.14 1.16 7.50
C MET A 1 -1.83 1.46 8.22
N LEU A 2 -1.12 2.53 7.85
CA LEU A 2 -0.02 3.03 8.67
C LEU A 2 -0.63 3.44 10.02
N LYS A 3 -0.25 2.75 11.10
CA LYS A 3 -0.75 3.06 12.44
C LYS A 3 -0.05 4.32 12.94
N ASP A 4 -0.77 5.25 13.57
CA ASP A 4 -0.20 6.52 14.10
C ASP A 4 1.04 6.27 14.97
N HIS A 5 1.03 5.20 15.74
CA HIS A 5 2.16 4.75 16.55
C HIS A 5 3.40 4.39 15.71
N ALA A 6 3.23 3.83 14.50
CA ALA A 6 4.34 3.54 13.59
C ALA A 6 4.91 4.82 12.98
N ILE A 7 4.05 5.77 12.59
CA ILE A 7 4.48 7.10 12.12
C ILE A 7 5.28 7.79 13.22
N GLN A 8 4.74 7.84 14.44
CA GLN A 8 5.42 8.45 15.58
C GLN A 8 6.80 7.82 15.81
N LYS A 9 6.89 6.49 15.86
CA LYS A 9 8.17 5.78 16.02
C LYS A 9 9.20 6.10 14.94
N LEU A 10 8.77 6.19 13.68
CA LEU A 10 9.65 6.49 12.55
C LEU A 10 10.18 7.93 12.60
N THR A 11 9.35 8.88 13.06
CA THR A 11 9.67 10.31 12.96
C THR A 11 10.34 10.86 14.21
N SER A 12 10.10 10.29 15.39
CA SER A 12 10.57 10.84 16.67
C SER A 12 11.99 10.45 17.04
N ALA A 13 12.59 9.46 16.38
CA ALA A 13 13.89 8.89 16.78
C ALA A 13 14.99 9.96 16.95
N ALA A 14 15.15 10.84 15.96
CA ALA A 14 16.16 11.89 16.02
C ALA A 14 15.88 12.94 17.11
N LYS A 15 14.59 13.22 17.40
CA LYS A 15 14.21 14.17 18.44
C LYS A 15 14.50 13.60 19.82
N ILE A 16 14.10 12.35 20.08
CA ILE A 16 14.31 11.68 21.37
C ILE A 16 15.80 11.68 21.73
N VAL A 17 16.66 11.26 20.81
CA VAL A 17 18.11 11.25 21.03
C VAL A 17 18.65 12.67 21.26
N ALA A 18 18.16 13.66 20.52
CA ALA A 18 18.60 15.05 20.71
C ALA A 18 18.13 15.63 22.06
N GLU A 19 16.99 15.20 22.58
CA GLU A 19 16.44 15.59 23.88
C GLU A 19 17.32 15.02 25.00
N GLU A 20 17.61 13.72 24.97
CA GLU A 20 18.50 13.04 25.91
C GLU A 20 19.89 13.70 25.97
N LEU A 21 20.49 14.02 24.81
CA LEU A 21 21.81 14.67 24.76
C LEU A 21 21.80 16.09 25.33
N VAL A 22 20.73 16.85 25.12
CA VAL A 22 20.60 18.22 25.69
C VAL A 22 20.46 18.16 27.20
N GLU A 23 19.73 17.17 27.73
CA GLU A 23 19.55 16.96 29.17
C GLU A 23 20.82 16.45 29.86
N GLU A 24 21.59 15.56 29.22
CA GLU A 24 22.73 14.88 29.85
C GLU A 24 24.09 15.56 29.62
N HIS A 25 24.27 16.33 28.54
CA HIS A 25 25.61 16.65 28.03
C HIS A 25 25.86 18.12 27.60
N ASP A 26 25.08 19.09 28.07
CA ASP A 26 25.18 20.52 27.65
C ASP A 26 25.25 20.66 26.11
N PHE A 27 24.45 19.83 25.44
CA PHE A 27 24.47 19.71 23.99
C PHE A 27 23.73 20.88 23.33
N PRO A 28 24.11 21.35 22.13
CA PRO A 28 23.52 22.55 21.57
C PRO A 28 22.01 22.42 21.32
N LEU A 29 21.22 23.30 21.95
CA LEU A 29 19.76 23.36 21.79
C LEU A 29 19.33 23.49 20.31
N ALA A 30 20.17 24.10 19.47
CA ALA A 30 19.97 24.20 18.04
C ALA A 30 19.81 22.83 17.35
N VAL A 31 20.48 21.78 17.84
CA VAL A 31 20.35 20.42 17.28
C VAL A 31 18.99 19.84 17.63
N TYR A 32 18.52 20.00 18.87
CA TYR A 32 17.16 19.62 19.27
C TYR A 32 16.10 20.34 18.41
N THR A 33 16.22 21.65 18.23
CA THR A 33 15.27 22.41 17.39
C THR A 33 15.23 21.91 15.95
N ARG A 34 16.40 21.55 15.38
CA ARG A 34 16.48 20.94 14.04
C ARG A 34 15.82 19.56 14.02
N ALA A 35 16.08 18.72 15.01
CA ALA A 35 15.50 17.38 15.10
C ALA A 35 13.96 17.45 15.25
N ALA A 36 13.44 18.33 16.09
CA ALA A 36 12.01 18.57 16.24
C ALA A 36 11.36 19.10 14.95
N THR A 37 12.08 19.94 14.19
CA THR A 37 11.61 20.41 12.88
C THR A 37 11.52 19.27 11.87
N VAL A 38 12.51 18.37 11.85
CA VAL A 38 12.51 17.18 10.98
C VAL A 38 11.37 16.24 11.36
N GLU A 39 11.20 15.92 12.64
CA GLU A 39 10.08 15.09 13.13
C GLU A 39 8.75 15.65 12.62
N ARG A 40 8.48 16.94 12.87
CA ARG A 40 7.22 17.58 12.47
C ARG A 40 6.96 17.49 10.97
N ARG A 41 7.99 17.71 10.15
CA ARG A 41 7.87 17.66 8.68
C ARG A 41 7.51 16.26 8.20
N PHE A 42 8.24 15.24 8.65
CA PHE A 42 7.99 13.86 8.23
C PHE A 42 6.71 13.28 8.83
N LYS A 43 6.35 13.66 10.06
CA LYS A 43 5.07 13.27 10.67
C LYS A 43 3.90 13.76 9.84
N ASN A 44 3.90 15.04 9.47
CA ASN A 44 2.85 15.60 8.62
C ASN A 44 2.83 14.96 7.23
N LEU A 45 4.02 14.75 6.62
CA LEU A 45 4.14 14.09 5.33
C LEU A 45 3.51 12.68 5.34
N PHE A 46 3.86 11.87 6.34
CA PHE A 46 3.36 10.50 6.45
C PHE A 46 1.88 10.43 6.80
N GLN A 47 1.35 11.39 7.56
CA GLN A 47 -0.08 11.49 7.81
C GLN A 47 -0.86 11.76 6.52
N LEU A 48 -0.45 12.78 5.76
CA LEU A 48 -1.07 13.12 4.48
C LEU A 48 -1.02 11.95 3.48
N PHE A 49 0.10 11.23 3.44
CA PHE A 49 0.20 10.01 2.63
C PHE A 49 -0.71 8.88 3.15
N ALA A 50 -0.81 8.70 4.47
CA ALA A 50 -1.70 7.70 5.06
C ALA A 50 -3.16 7.96 4.70
N ASP A 51 -3.59 9.22 4.69
CA ASP A 51 -4.94 9.63 4.30
C ASP A 51 -5.23 9.27 2.84
N CYS A 52 -4.26 9.45 1.94
CA CYS A 52 -4.35 8.98 0.57
C CYS A 52 -4.46 7.44 0.52
N HIS A 53 -3.53 6.74 1.18
CA HIS A 53 -3.42 5.28 1.13
C HIS A 53 -4.67 4.57 1.63
N VAL A 54 -5.32 5.07 2.69
CA VAL A 54 -6.57 4.46 3.20
C VAL A 54 -7.68 4.49 2.13
N LYS A 55 -7.72 5.55 1.32
CA LYS A 55 -8.75 5.75 0.30
C LYS A 55 -8.55 4.94 -0.97
N TYR A 56 -7.31 4.70 -1.42
CA TYR A 56 -7.07 3.93 -2.65
C TYR A 56 -6.59 2.48 -2.40
N GLY A 57 -6.04 2.18 -1.23
CA GLY A 57 -5.33 0.93 -0.97
C GLY A 57 -6.21 -0.30 -0.70
N HIS A 58 -7.54 -0.16 -0.78
CA HIS A 58 -8.49 -1.24 -0.55
C HIS A 58 -8.93 -1.92 -1.85
N ALA A 59 -9.64 -3.05 -1.72
CA ALA A 59 -10.20 -3.80 -2.84
C ALA A 59 -11.70 -3.53 -3.09
N GLY A 60 -12.33 -2.68 -2.27
CA GLY A 60 -13.74 -2.32 -2.41
C GLY A 60 -14.05 -1.36 -3.57
N PRO A 61 -15.33 -1.27 -3.98
CA PRO A 61 -15.80 -0.30 -4.97
C PRO A 61 -15.64 1.13 -4.44
N MET A 62 -15.51 2.10 -5.36
CA MET A 62 -15.38 3.53 -5.03
C MET A 62 -16.45 4.35 -5.74
N SER A 63 -17.14 5.20 -4.98
CA SER A 63 -18.08 6.17 -5.52
C SER A 63 -17.37 7.39 -6.10
N GLN A 64 -18.09 8.22 -6.86
CA GLN A 64 -17.54 9.48 -7.37
C GLN A 64 -17.14 10.46 -6.24
N GLU A 65 -17.82 10.38 -5.10
CA GLU A 65 -17.46 11.16 -3.90
C GLU A 65 -16.13 10.68 -3.31
N ASP A 66 -15.94 9.35 -3.20
CA ASP A 66 -14.68 8.77 -2.73
C ASP A 66 -13.51 9.17 -3.62
N ILE A 67 -13.73 9.16 -4.94
CA ILE A 67 -12.72 9.54 -5.94
C ILE A 67 -12.36 11.03 -5.82
N THR A 68 -13.36 11.91 -5.69
CA THR A 68 -13.12 13.35 -5.49
C THR A 68 -12.38 13.61 -4.17
N SER A 69 -12.75 12.90 -3.11
CA SER A 69 -12.08 13.00 -1.81
C SER A 69 -10.63 12.51 -1.88
N LEU A 70 -10.36 11.43 -2.61
CA LEU A 70 -9.01 10.91 -2.83
C LEU A 70 -8.15 11.92 -3.60
N ASP A 71 -8.66 12.51 -4.68
CA ASP A 71 -7.93 13.50 -5.47
C ASP A 71 -7.53 14.70 -4.59
N ALA A 72 -8.46 15.24 -3.80
CA ALA A 72 -8.15 16.33 -2.86
C ALA A 72 -7.05 15.96 -1.85
N CYS A 73 -7.05 14.73 -1.33
CA CYS A 73 -5.99 14.24 -0.45
C CYS A 73 -4.64 14.17 -1.17
N ILE A 74 -4.61 13.66 -2.40
CA ILE A 74 -3.41 13.56 -3.23
C ILE A 74 -2.83 14.95 -3.52
N GLN A 75 -3.67 15.91 -3.94
CA GLN A 75 -3.24 17.29 -4.19
C GLN A 75 -2.66 17.94 -2.93
N THR A 76 -3.30 17.73 -1.78
CA THR A 76 -2.82 18.25 -0.48
C THR A 76 -1.46 17.66 -0.11
N PHE A 77 -1.31 16.34 -0.26
CA PHE A 77 -0.06 15.63 -0.01
C PHE A 77 1.07 16.12 -0.93
N MET A 78 0.82 16.20 -2.23
CA MET A 78 1.83 16.58 -3.22
C MET A 78 2.22 18.07 -3.10
N ALA A 79 1.26 18.95 -2.82
CA ALA A 79 1.54 20.35 -2.52
C ALA A 79 2.43 20.50 -1.27
N TYR A 80 2.12 19.75 -0.20
CA TYR A 80 2.94 19.75 1.02
C TYR A 80 4.36 19.23 0.75
N PHE A 81 4.50 18.14 -0.02
CA PHE A 81 5.80 17.58 -0.37
C PHE A 81 6.66 18.59 -1.12
N ARG A 82 6.14 19.19 -2.21
CA ARG A 82 6.88 20.19 -3.00
C ARG A 82 7.25 21.42 -2.19
N HIS A 83 6.34 21.91 -1.34
CA HIS A 83 6.61 23.06 -0.48
C HIS A 83 7.69 22.76 0.57
N THR A 84 7.63 21.59 1.20
CA THR A 84 8.51 21.20 2.30
C THR A 84 9.90 20.78 1.82
N PHE A 85 9.97 20.18 0.62
CA PHE A 85 11.20 19.64 0.03
C PHE A 85 11.39 20.17 -1.42
N PRO A 86 11.63 21.48 -1.61
CA PRO A 86 11.65 22.11 -2.93
C PRO A 86 12.79 21.62 -3.83
N SER A 87 13.86 21.07 -3.25
CA SER A 87 14.99 20.50 -3.97
C SER A 87 14.87 18.99 -4.23
N ALA A 88 13.80 18.34 -3.73
CA ALA A 88 13.61 16.91 -3.91
C ALA A 88 13.02 16.60 -5.29
N THR A 89 13.52 15.54 -5.91
CA THR A 89 12.91 14.96 -7.11
C THR A 89 11.65 14.17 -6.74
N ILE A 90 10.66 14.16 -7.63
CA ILE A 90 9.43 13.37 -7.45
C ILE A 90 9.70 11.90 -7.79
N PRO A 91 9.54 10.96 -6.84
CA PRO A 91 9.68 9.53 -7.14
C PRO A 91 8.58 9.04 -8.09
N LEU A 92 8.90 8.03 -8.91
CA LEU A 92 7.94 7.44 -9.86
C LEU A 92 6.61 7.04 -9.20
N LYS A 93 6.63 6.45 -8.00
CA LYS A 93 5.40 6.07 -7.29
C LYS A 93 4.55 7.26 -6.88
N MET A 94 5.16 8.41 -6.57
CA MET A 94 4.42 9.64 -6.27
C MET A 94 3.86 10.28 -7.53
N HIS A 95 4.60 10.24 -8.65
CA HIS A 95 4.06 10.65 -9.95
C HIS A 95 2.86 9.78 -10.37
N LEU A 96 2.96 8.46 -10.22
CA LEU A 96 1.84 7.55 -10.46
C LEU A 96 0.63 7.90 -9.57
N LEU A 97 0.89 8.15 -8.28
CA LEU A 97 -0.14 8.58 -7.33
C LEU A 97 -0.84 9.86 -7.78
N GLU A 98 -0.08 10.87 -8.18
CA GLU A 98 -0.58 12.18 -8.55
C GLU A 98 -1.36 12.18 -9.88
N ASP A 99 -0.77 11.59 -10.92
CA ASP A 99 -1.25 11.80 -12.28
C ASP A 99 -2.10 10.65 -12.83
N HIS A 100 -2.03 9.46 -12.21
CA HIS A 100 -2.59 8.24 -12.83
C HIS A 100 -3.60 7.51 -11.95
N VAL A 101 -3.47 7.56 -10.61
CA VAL A 101 -4.32 6.79 -9.69
C VAL A 101 -5.81 7.15 -9.82
N VAL A 102 -6.14 8.43 -9.87
CA VAL A 102 -7.53 8.89 -9.98
C VAL A 102 -8.16 8.41 -11.30
N GLY A 103 -7.47 8.62 -12.43
CA GLY A 103 -7.94 8.17 -13.74
C GLY A 103 -8.09 6.65 -13.83
N TRP A 104 -7.21 5.89 -13.19
CA TRP A 104 -7.32 4.44 -13.09
C TRP A 104 -8.58 4.02 -12.33
N ILE A 105 -8.82 4.61 -11.15
CA ILE A 105 -9.97 4.28 -10.31
C ILE A 105 -11.28 4.69 -11.01
N GLN A 106 -11.32 5.83 -11.69
CA GLN A 106 -12.49 6.24 -12.48
C GLN A 106 -12.83 5.24 -13.58
N ARG A 107 -11.80 4.65 -14.23
CA ARG A 107 -12.00 3.66 -15.28
C ARG A 107 -12.56 2.34 -14.75
N TRP A 108 -12.08 1.88 -13.59
CA TRP A 108 -12.37 0.53 -13.10
C TRP A 108 -13.40 0.47 -11.97
N GLY A 109 -13.59 1.56 -11.22
CA GLY A 109 -14.58 1.69 -10.14
C GLY A 109 -14.19 1.04 -8.81
N PHE A 110 -12.93 0.62 -8.65
CA PHE A 110 -12.42 -0.02 -7.43
C PHE A 110 -11.11 0.61 -6.97
N GLY A 111 -10.84 0.52 -5.67
CA GLY A 111 -9.53 0.84 -5.13
C GLY A 111 -8.43 0.00 -5.79
N ILE A 112 -7.20 0.53 -5.82
CA ILE A 112 -6.05 -0.10 -6.47
C ILE A 112 -5.69 -1.42 -5.80
N GLY A 113 -6.01 -1.60 -4.50
CA GLY A 113 -5.82 -2.86 -3.81
C GLY A 113 -6.53 -4.05 -4.50
N PHE A 114 -7.60 -3.80 -5.26
CA PHE A 114 -8.28 -4.83 -6.06
C PHE A 114 -7.41 -5.36 -7.21
N HIS A 115 -6.59 -4.48 -7.80
CA HIS A 115 -5.68 -4.81 -8.91
C HIS A 115 -4.25 -5.06 -8.43
N GLY A 116 -4.05 -5.18 -7.11
CA GLY A 116 -2.74 -5.35 -6.51
C GLY A 116 -2.13 -6.72 -6.76
N GLU A 117 -0.81 -6.79 -6.72
CA GLU A 117 -0.02 -8.01 -6.94
C GLU A 117 -0.05 -9.00 -5.76
N GLN A 118 -0.73 -8.66 -4.66
CA GLN A 118 -0.80 -9.51 -3.47
C GLN A 118 -1.40 -10.91 -3.77
N GLY A 119 -2.27 -11.00 -4.78
CA GLY A 119 -2.78 -12.29 -5.26
C GLY A 119 -1.68 -13.18 -5.82
N ILE A 120 -0.76 -12.64 -6.63
CA ILE A 120 0.33 -13.46 -7.22
C ILE A 120 1.39 -13.83 -6.17
N GLU A 121 1.65 -12.95 -5.20
CA GLU A 121 2.53 -13.27 -4.07
C GLU A 121 2.00 -14.46 -3.25
N SER A 122 0.68 -14.49 -3.02
CA SER A 122 0.02 -15.63 -2.37
C SER A 122 0.15 -16.91 -3.20
N CYS A 123 -0.05 -16.82 -4.53
CA CYS A 123 0.17 -17.94 -5.43
C CYS A 123 1.59 -18.49 -5.31
N HIS A 124 2.64 -17.64 -5.32
CA HIS A 124 4.01 -18.11 -5.14
C HIS A 124 4.21 -18.92 -3.85
N ALA A 125 3.63 -18.48 -2.73
CA ALA A 125 3.70 -19.23 -1.48
C ALA A 125 3.04 -20.61 -1.59
N ILE A 126 1.88 -20.70 -2.25
CA ILE A 126 1.17 -21.96 -2.51
C ILE A 126 2.03 -22.87 -3.40
N PHE A 127 2.54 -22.35 -4.52
CA PHE A 127 3.39 -23.12 -5.44
C PHE A 127 4.64 -23.68 -4.75
N ASN A 128 5.32 -22.89 -3.92
CA ASN A 128 6.46 -23.37 -3.13
C ASN A 128 6.07 -24.51 -2.17
N GLY A 129 4.87 -24.43 -1.57
CA GLY A 129 4.34 -25.51 -0.73
C GLY A 129 4.04 -26.79 -1.52
N LEU A 130 3.41 -26.62 -2.69
CA LEU A 130 3.08 -27.72 -3.59
C LEU A 130 4.34 -28.41 -4.14
N GLU A 131 5.34 -27.65 -4.56
CA GLU A 131 6.61 -28.20 -5.05
C GLU A 131 7.31 -29.03 -3.98
N ARG A 132 7.37 -28.53 -2.73
CA ARG A 132 7.89 -29.32 -1.60
C ARG A 132 7.13 -30.63 -1.43
N SER A 133 5.80 -30.61 -1.55
CA SER A 133 4.97 -31.82 -1.46
C SER A 133 5.17 -32.81 -2.61
N HIS A 134 5.73 -32.36 -3.74
CA HIS A 134 6.03 -33.17 -4.91
C HIS A 134 7.53 -33.41 -5.12
N SER A 135 8.37 -33.11 -4.12
CA SER A 135 9.83 -33.28 -4.18
C SER A 135 10.29 -34.71 -4.50
N GLY A 136 9.45 -35.72 -4.20
CA GLY A 136 9.69 -37.12 -4.56
C GLY A 136 9.58 -37.44 -6.05
N ILE A 137 9.00 -36.55 -6.87
CA ILE A 137 8.92 -36.72 -8.32
C ILE A 137 10.26 -36.27 -8.93
N LYS A 138 11.05 -37.26 -9.36
CA LYS A 138 12.40 -37.02 -9.92
C LYS A 138 12.38 -36.30 -11.26
N ASP A 139 11.40 -36.59 -12.10
CA ASP A 139 11.25 -35.97 -13.41
C ASP A 139 10.70 -34.53 -13.26
N PRO A 140 11.45 -33.49 -13.68
CA PRO A 140 11.04 -32.10 -13.50
C PRO A 140 9.74 -31.75 -14.20
N GLU A 141 9.49 -32.29 -15.40
CA GLU A 141 8.27 -32.01 -16.17
C GLU A 141 7.04 -32.59 -15.48
N ARG A 142 7.11 -33.87 -15.07
CA ARG A 142 6.05 -34.50 -14.26
C ARG A 142 5.82 -33.78 -12.95
N ARG A 143 6.88 -33.30 -12.29
CA ARG A 143 6.75 -32.55 -11.03
C ARG A 143 6.02 -31.23 -11.24
N LEU A 144 6.37 -30.49 -12.29
CA LEU A 144 5.70 -29.24 -12.65
C LEU A 144 4.22 -29.49 -12.98
N ARG A 145 3.92 -30.50 -13.81
CA ARG A 145 2.53 -30.86 -14.15
C ARG A 145 1.71 -31.20 -12.91
N ALA A 146 2.22 -32.03 -12.01
CA ALA A 146 1.55 -32.40 -10.77
C ALA A 146 1.29 -31.17 -9.87
N THR A 147 2.25 -30.24 -9.78
CA THR A 147 2.11 -28.99 -9.04
C THR A 147 1.01 -28.10 -9.64
N LEU A 148 0.98 -27.94 -10.97
CA LEU A 148 -0.03 -27.14 -11.67
C LEU A 148 -1.43 -27.73 -11.52
N GLU A 149 -1.58 -29.04 -11.72
CA GLU A 149 -2.86 -29.74 -11.58
C GLU A 149 -3.41 -29.59 -10.15
N LYS A 150 -2.57 -29.81 -9.14
CA LYS A 150 -2.97 -29.66 -7.74
C LYS A 150 -3.37 -28.23 -7.40
N HIS A 151 -2.63 -27.23 -7.89
CA HIS A 151 -3.01 -25.82 -7.74
C HIS A 151 -4.38 -25.55 -8.39
N LEU A 152 -4.57 -25.93 -9.66
CA LEU A 152 -5.82 -25.75 -10.40
C LEU A 152 -7.02 -26.34 -9.65
N LEU A 153 -6.89 -27.57 -9.15
CA LEU A 153 -7.95 -28.23 -8.39
C LEU A 153 -8.30 -27.50 -7.09
N SER A 154 -7.33 -26.84 -6.45
CA SER A 154 -7.54 -26.10 -5.20
C SER A 154 -8.23 -24.74 -5.40
N VAL A 155 -8.10 -24.14 -6.58
CA VAL A 155 -8.65 -22.81 -6.91
C VAL A 155 -9.88 -22.87 -7.82
N THR A 156 -10.28 -24.05 -8.30
CA THR A 156 -11.43 -24.21 -9.18
C THR A 156 -12.72 -23.80 -8.46
N PRO A 157 -13.48 -22.77 -8.93
CA PRO A 157 -14.65 -22.25 -8.22
C PRO A 157 -15.70 -23.29 -7.85
N GLY A 158 -15.91 -24.28 -8.72
CA GLY A 158 -16.84 -25.40 -8.48
C GLY A 158 -16.44 -26.34 -7.32
N ARG A 159 -15.21 -26.25 -6.82
CA ARG A 159 -14.71 -27.02 -5.67
C ARG A 159 -14.56 -26.18 -4.40
N VAL A 160 -14.30 -24.89 -4.52
CA VAL A 160 -14.08 -23.99 -3.37
C VAL A 160 -15.37 -23.33 -2.87
N GLY A 161 -16.45 -23.37 -3.64
CA GLY A 161 -17.75 -22.81 -3.29
C GLY A 161 -17.84 -21.30 -3.51
N GLY A 162 -18.65 -20.89 -4.49
CA GLY A 162 -19.15 -19.51 -4.65
C GLY A 162 -18.45 -18.68 -5.72
N VAL A 163 -18.99 -18.70 -6.95
CA VAL A 163 -19.01 -17.49 -7.77
C VAL A 163 -20.12 -16.61 -7.17
N PRO A 164 -19.88 -15.36 -6.78
CA PRO A 164 -20.95 -14.47 -6.36
C PRO A 164 -21.98 -14.36 -7.50
N GLU A 165 -23.25 -14.64 -7.21
CA GLU A 165 -24.35 -14.43 -8.16
C GLU A 165 -24.25 -13.00 -8.74
N PRO A 166 -24.23 -12.84 -10.08
CA PRO A 166 -24.24 -11.51 -10.69
C PRO A 166 -25.45 -10.73 -10.18
N LYS A 167 -25.26 -9.49 -9.68
CA LYS A 167 -26.39 -8.62 -9.34
C LYS A 167 -27.28 -8.47 -10.58
N PRO A 168 -28.58 -8.80 -10.51
CA PRO A 168 -29.48 -8.58 -11.62
C PRO A 168 -29.50 -7.09 -11.96
N ARG A 169 -29.40 -6.79 -13.26
CA ARG A 169 -29.52 -5.43 -13.77
C ARG A 169 -30.96 -5.00 -13.53
N ASN A 170 -31.19 -3.97 -12.72
CA ASN A 170 -32.53 -3.36 -12.61
C ASN A 170 -32.91 -2.87 -14.01
N VAL A 171 -33.75 -3.63 -14.70
CA VAL A 171 -34.41 -3.19 -15.92
C VAL A 171 -35.59 -2.37 -15.41
N ALA A 172 -35.49 -1.05 -15.53
CA ALA A 172 -36.59 -0.16 -15.24
C ALA A 172 -37.70 -0.41 -16.29
N GLU A 173 -38.90 -0.74 -15.81
CA GLU A 173 -40.16 -0.56 -16.55
C GLU A 173 -40.63 0.89 -16.43
#